data_AF-A0A2G2JKU8-F1
#
_entry.id   AF-A0A2G2JKU8-F1
#
_cell.length_a   1.000
_cell.length_b   1.000
_cell.length_c   1.000
_cell.angle_alpha   90.00
_cell.angle_beta   90.00
_cell.angle_gamma   90.00
#
_symmetry.space_group_name_H-M   'P 1'
#
loop_
_entity.id
_entity.type
_entity.pdbx_description
1 polymer ?
#
loop_
_entity_poly.entity_id
_entity_poly.type
_entity_poly.pdbx_seq_one_letter_code
_entity_poly.pdbx_strand_id
1 'polypeptide(L)'
;MTTIALHHILLKSPLLAKDVLNELTLGARFEDLAAEHSACPSARKNGDCGHHKADDLPPDLYQALLDYDGSSPWIGPIKTKYGFHVIRPAGQIGEHRARQDEVLSEEPIQEINEQPDDSDSTLDTPKTDDI
;
A
#
# COMPACT_ATOMS: atom_id res chain seq x y z
N MET A 1 -10.72 -12.47 -5.30
CA MET A 1 -9.70 -12.62 -4.24
C MET A 1 -8.36 -12.35 -4.88
N THR A 2 -7.70 -11.26 -4.49
CA THR A 2 -6.40 -10.88 -5.05
C THR A 2 -5.31 -11.62 -4.28
N THR A 3 -4.54 -12.45 -4.97
CA THR A 3 -3.37 -13.11 -4.38
C THR A 3 -2.11 -12.40 -4.86
N ILE A 4 -1.20 -12.12 -3.94
CA ILE A 4 0.04 -11.40 -4.21
C ILE A 4 1.19 -12.40 -4.07
N ALA A 5 1.95 -12.58 -5.16
CA ALA A 5 3.19 -13.34 -5.13
C ALA A 5 4.33 -12.42 -4.67
N LEU A 6 5.04 -12.82 -3.62
CA LEU A 6 6.16 -12.05 -3.09
C LEU A 6 7.27 -12.96 -2.55
N HIS A 7 8.49 -12.44 -2.61
CA HIS A 7 9.63 -12.98 -1.87
C HIS A 7 9.88 -12.12 -0.64
N HIS A 8 10.29 -12.75 0.46
CA HIS A 8 10.65 -12.03 1.68
C HIS A 8 11.91 -12.58 2.35
N ILE A 9 12.63 -11.68 3.01
CA ILE A 9 13.79 -12.00 3.84
C ILE A 9 13.44 -11.56 5.27
N LEU A 10 13.36 -12.54 6.18
CA LEU A 10 13.17 -12.27 7.59
C LEU A 10 14.53 -12.17 8.29
N LEU A 11 14.79 -11.04 8.91
CA LEU A 11 16.06 -10.74 9.58
C LEU A 11 15.79 -10.45 11.05
N LYS A 12 16.60 -11.03 11.95
CA LYS A 12 16.45 -10.86 13.40
C LYS A 12 17.04 -9.54 13.92
N SER A 13 17.91 -8.91 13.13
CA SER A 13 18.66 -7.71 13.54
C SER A 13 18.46 -6.57 12.53
N PRO A 14 18.28 -5.32 13.00
CA PRO A 14 18.23 -4.15 12.11
C PRO A 14 19.55 -3.89 11.39
N LEU A 15 20.68 -4.32 11.97
CA LEU A 15 22.00 -4.16 11.34
C LEU A 15 22.09 -5.06 10.10
N LEU A 16 21.71 -6.33 10.26
CA LEU A 16 21.67 -7.29 9.16
C LEU A 16 20.72 -6.83 8.04
N ALA A 17 19.60 -6.20 8.39
CA ALA A 17 18.70 -5.59 7.42
C ALA A 17 19.33 -4.47 6.61
N LYS A 18 20.18 -3.64 7.23
CA LYS A 18 20.94 -2.61 6.52
C LYS A 18 22.02 -3.21 5.63
N ASP A 19 22.73 -4.23 6.11
CA ASP A 19 23.77 -4.90 5.33
C ASP A 19 23.18 -5.55 4.07
N VAL A 20 22.09 -6.31 4.21
CA VAL A 20 21.36 -6.91 3.07
C VAL A 20 20.89 -5.83 2.09
N LEU A 21 20.39 -4.69 2.59
CA LEU A 21 19.97 -3.59 1.72
C LEU A 21 21.15 -2.99 0.94
N ASN A 22 22.31 -2.83 1.60
CA ASN A 22 23.52 -2.37 0.95
C ASN A 22 23.97 -3.35 -0.14
N GLU A 23 23.96 -4.65 0.14
CA GLU A 23 24.33 -5.67 -0.86
C GLU A 23 23.36 -5.67 -2.05
N LEU A 24 22.06 -5.50 -1.80
CA LEU A 24 21.06 -5.32 -2.87
C LEU A 24 21.35 -4.08 -3.72
N THR A 25 21.74 -2.96 -3.09
CA THR A 25 22.15 -1.75 -3.84
C THR A 25 23.44 -1.93 -4.63
N LEU A 26 24.33 -2.82 -4.19
CA LEU A 26 25.55 -3.19 -4.92
C LEU A 26 25.29 -4.15 -6.10
N GLY A 27 24.05 -4.66 -6.23
CA GLY A 27 23.66 -5.57 -7.31
C GLY A 27 23.68 -7.05 -6.93
N ALA A 28 23.73 -7.38 -5.64
CA ALA A 28 23.56 -8.76 -5.18
C ALA A 28 22.14 -9.28 -5.53
N ARG A 29 22.04 -10.59 -5.73
CA ARG A 29 20.75 -11.25 -5.99
C ARG A 29 19.96 -11.38 -4.70
N PHE A 30 18.69 -10.99 -4.74
CA PHE A 30 17.79 -11.14 -3.60
C PHE A 30 17.63 -12.60 -3.18
N GLU A 31 17.60 -13.51 -4.14
CA GLU A 31 17.49 -14.95 -3.94
C GLU A 31 18.67 -15.53 -3.15
N ASP A 32 19.88 -15.02 -3.39
CA ASP A 32 21.10 -15.48 -2.72
C ASP A 32 21.13 -14.94 -1.29
N LEU A 33 20.86 -13.64 -1.11
CA LEU A 33 20.76 -13.02 0.21
C LEU A 33 19.62 -13.63 1.04
N ALA A 34 18.51 -13.99 0.41
CA ALA A 34 17.42 -14.69 1.07
C ALA A 34 17.80 -16.12 1.48
N ALA A 35 18.56 -16.84 0.65
CA ALA A 35 19.03 -18.17 1.01
C ALA A 35 20.07 -18.14 2.14
N GLU A 36 20.91 -17.09 2.18
CA GLU A 36 22.02 -16.97 3.13
C GLU A 36 21.60 -16.35 4.47
N HIS A 37 20.77 -15.30 4.45
CA HIS A 37 20.44 -14.51 5.65
C HIS A 37 19.02 -14.69 6.17
N SER A 38 18.09 -15.26 5.39
CA SER A 38 16.70 -15.37 5.86
C SER A 38 16.59 -16.36 7.02
N ALA A 39 16.04 -15.89 8.14
CA ALA A 39 15.74 -16.70 9.31
C ALA A 39 14.45 -17.54 9.16
N CYS A 40 13.77 -17.44 8.02
CA CYS A 40 12.54 -18.17 7.73
C CYS A 40 12.85 -19.53 7.08
N PRO A 41 12.08 -20.60 7.33
CA PRO A 41 12.23 -21.87 6.60
C PRO A 41 12.07 -21.73 5.06
N SER A 42 11.53 -20.61 4.58
CA SER A 42 11.51 -20.24 3.16
C SER A 42 12.89 -19.93 2.57
N ALA A 43 13.96 -19.83 3.38
CA ALA A 43 15.34 -19.74 2.91
C ALA A 43 15.69 -20.90 1.94
N ARG A 44 15.12 -22.09 2.16
CA ARG A 44 15.28 -23.26 1.27
C ARG A 44 14.66 -23.08 -0.11
N LYS A 45 13.81 -22.07 -0.29
CA LYS A 45 13.22 -21.64 -1.56
C LYS A 45 13.68 -20.24 -1.94
N ASN A 46 14.89 -19.85 -1.52
CA ASN A 46 15.46 -18.54 -1.83
C ASN A 46 14.53 -17.36 -1.43
N GLY A 47 13.84 -17.49 -0.29
CA GLY A 47 12.90 -16.47 0.21
C GLY A 47 11.55 -16.42 -0.49
N ASP A 48 11.26 -17.33 -1.42
CA ASP A 48 9.94 -17.44 -2.05
C ASP A 48 8.89 -17.92 -1.04
N CYS A 49 7.91 -17.05 -0.78
CA CYS A 49 6.79 -17.34 0.10
C CYS A 49 5.54 -17.79 -0.70
N GLY A 50 5.58 -17.67 -2.03
CA GLY A 50 4.46 -18.00 -2.91
C GLY A 50 3.37 -16.93 -2.88
N HIS A 51 2.13 -17.37 -3.12
CA HIS A 51 0.97 -16.49 -3.24
C HIS A 51 0.29 -16.33 -1.88
N HIS A 52 0.29 -15.11 -1.36
CA HIS A 52 -0.41 -14.75 -0.13
C HIS A 52 -1.68 -13.96 -0.41
N LYS A 53 -2.69 -14.15 0.44
CA LYS A 53 -3.87 -13.28 0.46
C LYS A 53 -3.52 -12.00 1.21
N ALA A 54 -4.04 -10.87 0.73
CA ALA A 54 -3.88 -9.57 1.40
C ALA A 54 -4.23 -9.63 2.90
N ASP A 55 -5.32 -10.30 3.25
CA ASP A 55 -5.80 -10.45 4.64
C ASP A 55 -4.88 -11.30 5.55
N ASP A 56 -3.97 -12.09 4.98
CA ASP A 56 -3.07 -12.98 5.72
C ASP A 56 -1.69 -12.32 5.98
N LEU A 57 -1.47 -11.14 5.42
CA LEU A 57 -0.23 -10.38 5.60
C LEU A 57 -0.33 -9.52 6.88
N PRO A 58 0.80 -9.30 7.59
CA PRO A 58 0.84 -8.34 8.68
C PRO A 58 0.38 -6.95 8.19
N PRO A 59 -0.36 -6.18 9.00
CA PRO A 59 -0.88 -4.88 8.58
C PRO A 59 0.23 -3.92 8.14
N ASP A 60 1.37 -3.89 8.86
CA ASP A 60 2.55 -3.09 8.48
C ASP A 60 3.10 -3.46 7.10
N LEU A 61 3.05 -4.75 6.77
CA LEU A 61 3.55 -5.29 5.52
C LEU A 61 2.59 -5.00 4.36
N TYR A 62 1.30 -5.18 4.61
CA TYR A 62 0.25 -4.88 3.65
C TYR A 62 0.22 -3.39 3.29
N GLN A 63 0.33 -2.50 4.29
CA GLN A 63 0.42 -1.06 4.08
C GLN A 63 1.61 -0.69 3.19
N ALA A 64 2.79 -1.24 3.47
CA ALA A 64 3.98 -0.99 2.65
C ALA A 64 3.85 -1.53 1.22
N LEU A 65 3.07 -2.60 1.00
CA LEU A 65 2.75 -3.11 -0.34
C LEU A 65 1.75 -2.23 -1.09
N LEU A 66 0.81 -1.60 -0.37
CA LEU A 66 -0.15 -0.65 -0.94
C LEU A 66 0.54 0.67 -1.33
N ASP A 67 1.44 1.17 -0.48
CA ASP A 67 2.21 2.38 -0.72
C ASP A 67 3.32 2.19 -1.76
N TYR A 68 3.62 0.94 -2.12
CA TYR A 68 4.63 0.61 -3.10
C TYR A 68 4.16 0.92 -4.53
N ASP A 69 4.84 1.86 -5.16
CA ASP A 69 4.54 2.38 -6.49
C ASP A 69 5.33 1.68 -7.61
N GLY A 70 6.17 0.70 -7.27
CA GLY A 70 7.06 0.05 -8.24
C GLY A 70 8.35 0.83 -8.54
N SER A 71 8.62 1.94 -7.84
CA SER A 71 9.84 2.75 -8.05
C SER A 71 11.12 2.02 -7.66
N SER A 72 11.06 1.16 -6.64
CA SER A 72 12.18 0.38 -6.13
C SER A 72 12.02 -1.09 -6.48
N PRO A 73 13.07 -1.85 -6.82
CA PRO A 73 12.98 -3.31 -6.96
C PRO A 73 12.60 -4.04 -5.66
N TRP A 74 12.69 -3.42 -4.48
CA TRP A 74 12.32 -4.03 -3.19
C TRP A 74 11.69 -3.03 -2.22
N ILE A 75 10.96 -3.53 -1.23
CA ILE A 75 10.25 -2.80 -0.18
C ILE A 75 10.86 -3.16 1.18
N GLY A 76 11.24 -2.16 1.97
CA GLY A 76 11.69 -2.34 3.35
C GLY A 76 13.01 -1.63 3.67
N PRO A 77 13.57 -1.87 4.88
CA PRO A 77 13.18 -2.88 5.87
C PRO A 77 11.97 -2.49 6.73
N ILE A 78 10.96 -3.37 6.76
CA ILE A 78 9.74 -3.20 7.57
C ILE A 78 9.91 -3.90 8.91
N LYS A 79 9.72 -3.17 10.01
CA LYS A 79 9.78 -3.74 11.36
C LYS A 79 8.44 -4.35 11.73
N THR A 80 8.44 -5.62 12.12
CA THR A 80 7.26 -6.31 12.65
C THR A 80 7.60 -6.97 14.00
N LYS A 81 6.61 -7.62 14.62
CA LYS A 81 6.82 -8.43 15.84
C LYS A 81 7.79 -9.61 15.66
N TYR A 82 8.04 -10.05 14.43
CA TYR A 82 8.93 -11.19 14.15
C TYR A 82 10.37 -10.75 13.86
N GLY A 83 10.59 -9.46 13.55
CA GLY A 83 11.89 -8.92 13.17
C GLY A 83 11.78 -7.89 12.06
N PHE A 84 12.74 -7.89 11.16
CA PHE A 84 12.80 -6.99 10.00
C PHE A 84 12.53 -7.78 8.73
N HIS A 85 11.61 -7.28 7.91
CA HIS A 85 11.21 -7.90 6.66
C HIS A 85 11.64 -7.02 5.50
N VAL A 86 12.36 -7.63 4.55
CA VAL A 86 12.61 -7.03 3.22
C VAL A 86 11.83 -7.84 2.21
N ILE A 87 11.09 -7.17 1.34
CA ILE A 87 10.14 -7.81 0.43
C ILE A 87 10.47 -7.46 -1.00
N ARG A 88 10.39 -8.44 -1.88
CA ARG A 88 10.47 -8.25 -3.31
C ARG A 88 9.19 -8.80 -3.94
N PRO A 89 8.32 -7.95 -4.49
CA PRO A 89 7.13 -8.43 -5.18
C PRO A 89 7.52 -9.21 -6.44
N ALA A 90 6.90 -10.37 -6.65
CA ALA A 90 7.24 -11.30 -7.74
C ALA A 90 6.32 -11.14 -8.97
N GLY A 91 5.63 -10.01 -9.10
CA GLY A 91 4.66 -9.75 -10.16
C GLY A 91 4.35 -8.28 -10.35
N GLN A 92 3.54 -7.97 -11.36
CA GLN A 92 3.15 -6.62 -11.74
C GLN A 92 2.16 -6.05 -10.69
N ILE A 93 2.68 -5.47 -9.59
CA ILE A 93 1.85 -4.71 -8.63
C ILE A 93 1.18 -3.49 -9.29
N GLY A 94 1.60 -3.11 -10.50
CA GLY A 94 1.07 -1.99 -11.28
C GLY A 94 -0.41 -2.07 -11.66
N GLU A 95 -1.05 -3.24 -11.65
CA GLU A 95 -2.48 -3.33 -11.99
C GLU A 95 -3.44 -2.98 -10.83
N HIS A 96 -2.96 -2.88 -9.58
CA HIS A 96 -3.83 -2.53 -8.45
C HIS A 96 -4.10 -1.02 -8.35
N ARG A 97 -3.14 -0.19 -8.81
CA ARG A 97 -3.28 1.28 -8.76
C ARG A 97 -4.22 1.83 -9.83
N ALA A 98 -4.36 1.14 -10.96
CA ALA A 98 -5.24 1.55 -12.06
C ALA A 98 -6.73 1.58 -11.68
N ARG A 99 -7.14 1.05 -10.52
CA ARG A 99 -8.52 1.12 -10.03
C ARG A 99 -8.74 2.07 -8.84
N GLN A 100 -7.67 2.56 -8.19
CA GLN A 100 -7.80 3.38 -6.98
C GLN A 100 -7.57 4.88 -7.22
N ASP A 101 -6.92 5.26 -8.33
CA ASP A 101 -6.75 6.67 -8.71
C ASP A 101 -8.03 7.29 -9.32
N GLU A 102 -9.08 6.51 -9.62
CA GLU A 102 -10.36 7.03 -10.15
C GLU A 102 -11.39 7.40 -9.04
N VAL A 103 -11.09 7.13 -7.76
CA VAL A 103 -12.06 7.31 -6.66
C VAL A 103 -11.65 8.41 -5.67
N LEU A 104 -10.64 9.22 -5.99
CA LEU A 104 -10.16 10.30 -5.12
C LEU A 104 -10.24 11.68 -5.81
N SER A 105 -11.35 11.95 -6.51
CA SER A 105 -11.60 13.23 -7.17
C SER A 105 -12.98 13.83 -6.85
N GLU A 106 -13.44 13.69 -5.61
CA GLU A 106 -14.54 14.53 -5.11
C GLU A 106 -14.04 15.29 -3.88
N GLU A 107 -13.50 16.48 -4.14
CA GLU A 107 -13.16 17.45 -3.11
C GLU A 107 -14.45 17.96 -2.44
N PRO A 108 -14.60 17.95 -1.10
CA PRO A 108 -15.58 18.79 -0.45
C PRO A 108 -14.89 20.04 0.09
N ILE A 109 -14.81 21.08 -0.74
CA ILE A 109 -14.74 22.45 -0.23
C ILE A 109 -16.18 22.84 0.11
N GLN A 110 -16.46 23.19 1.37
CA GLN A 110 -17.11 24.47 1.73
C GLN A 110 -17.40 24.57 3.24
N GLU A 111 -16.52 25.31 3.91
CA GLU A 111 -16.83 26.55 4.64
C GLU A 111 -18.25 26.70 5.21
N ILE A 112 -18.38 26.55 6.53
CA ILE A 112 -19.54 27.04 7.29
C ILE A 112 -19.07 28.16 8.23
N ASN A 113 -18.97 29.38 7.70
CA ASN A 113 -18.90 30.58 8.52
C ASN A 113 -20.31 31.19 8.59
N GLU A 114 -20.88 31.13 9.80
CA GLU A 114 -21.92 31.98 10.41
C GLU A 114 -23.03 32.62 9.53
N GLN A 115 -24.28 32.20 9.81
CA GLN A 115 -25.55 32.91 9.52
C GLN A 115 -25.64 34.21 10.38
N PRO A 116 -26.46 35.25 10.08
CA PRO A 116 -27.83 35.25 9.51
C PRO A 116 -28.00 36.38 8.44
N ASP A 117 -29.13 36.81 7.89
CA ASP A 117 -30.54 36.86 8.29
C ASP A 117 -31.37 37.15 7.03
N ASP A 118 -32.61 36.72 7.07
CA ASP A 118 -33.67 36.76 6.06
C ASP A 118 -33.86 38.11 5.31
N SER A 119 -34.15 38.00 4.01
CA SER A 119 -34.95 39.00 3.28
C SER A 119 -35.63 38.33 2.09
N ASP A 120 -36.74 37.68 2.42
CA ASP A 120 -37.84 37.32 1.52
C ASP A 120 -38.34 38.55 0.76
N SER A 121 -38.35 38.47 -0.56
CA SER A 121 -39.11 39.37 -1.41
C SER A 121 -39.39 38.68 -2.73
N THR A 122 -40.61 38.11 -2.81
CA THR A 122 -41.59 38.33 -3.89
C THR A 122 -41.19 37.95 -5.32
N LEU A 123 -42.02 37.35 -6.17
CA LEU A 123 -43.46 37.42 -6.37
C LEU A 123 -43.71 36.39 -7.48
N ASP A 124 -44.50 35.34 -7.26
CA ASP A 124 -45.04 34.53 -8.36
C ASP A 124 -46.55 34.72 -8.40
N THR A 125 -46.99 35.40 -9.45
CA THR A 125 -48.34 35.34 -9.98
C THR A 125 -48.15 35.16 -11.50
N PRO A 126 -49.07 34.53 -12.26
CA PRO A 126 -50.52 34.52 -12.00
C PRO A 126 -51.30 33.26 -12.43
N LYS A 127 -52.62 33.31 -12.12
CA LYS A 127 -53.74 32.82 -12.95
C LYS A 127 -54.03 31.31 -12.89
N THR A 128 -55.26 30.79 -12.82
CA THR A 128 -56.62 31.28 -13.16
C THR A 128 -57.64 30.29 -12.56
N ASP A 129 -58.84 30.80 -12.24
CA ASP A 129 -60.19 30.20 -12.20
C ASP A 129 -60.41 28.71 -11.81
N ASP A 130 -61.39 28.47 -10.93
CA ASP A 130 -62.73 28.01 -11.38
C ASP A 130 -63.74 28.01 -10.21
N ILE A 131 -64.85 28.74 -10.44
CA ILE A 131 -66.26 28.56 -9.99
C ILE A 131 -66.63 28.44 -8.49
#